data_AF-A0AAW6BMP5-F1
#
_entry.id   AF-A0AAW6BMP5-F1
#
_cell.length_a   1.000
_cell.length_b   1.000
_cell.length_c   1.000
_cell.angle_alpha   90.00
_cell.angle_beta   90.00
_cell.angle_gamma   90.00
#
_symmetry.space_group_name_H-M   'P 1'
#
loop_
_entity.id
_entity.type
_entity.pdbx_description
1 polymer ?
#
loop_
_entity_poly.entity_id
_entity_poly.type
_entity_poly.pdbx_seq_one_letter_code
_entity_poly.pdbx_strand_id
1 'polypeptide(L)'
;MIILTQEQFDKIIDAGDNAYIEKIKQCILSKHADLVVHEDEKNLHKRLREAYRYLIDDLGFRNKKLIKSYLYLTAFNLNFHDAPEIKNALETGENPEQQYKDILRITDNLLKRRN
;
A
#
# COMPACT_ATOMS: atom_id res chain seq x y z
N MET A 1 -33.49 -11.83 -8.78
CA MET A 1 -32.28 -12.31 -8.08
C MET A 1 -31.18 -12.39 -9.11
N ILE A 2 -30.15 -11.55 -9.00
CA ILE A 2 -29.00 -11.58 -9.93
C ILE A 2 -28.03 -12.63 -9.39
N ILE A 3 -27.71 -13.64 -10.19
CA ILE A 3 -26.67 -14.63 -9.88
C ILE A 3 -25.46 -14.23 -10.71
N LEU A 4 -24.41 -13.75 -10.06
CA LEU A 4 -23.14 -13.45 -10.71
C LEU A 4 -22.30 -14.72 -10.82
N THR A 5 -21.61 -14.90 -11.94
CA THR A 5 -20.57 -15.94 -12.03
C THR A 5 -19.35 -15.53 -11.20
N GLN A 6 -18.50 -16.50 -10.83
CA GLN A 6 -17.25 -16.19 -10.14
C GLN A 6 -16.40 -15.20 -10.94
N GLU A 7 -16.31 -15.37 -12.26
CA GLU A 7 -15.59 -14.45 -13.16
C GLU A 7 -16.15 -13.02 -13.12
N GLN A 8 -17.48 -12.86 -13.03
CA GLN A 8 -18.10 -11.54 -12.90
C GLN A 8 -17.82 -10.92 -11.53
N PHE A 9 -17.77 -11.73 -10.48
CA PHE A 9 -17.43 -11.28 -9.14
C PHE A 9 -15.97 -10.81 -9.07
N ASP A 10 -15.04 -11.59 -9.61
CA ASP A 10 -13.61 -11.26 -9.66
C ASP A 10 -13.38 -9.96 -10.45
N LYS A 11 -14.07 -9.75 -11.58
CA LYS A 11 -14.03 -8.50 -12.35
C LYS A 11 -14.50 -7.29 -11.55
N ILE A 12 -15.52 -7.45 -10.70
CA ILE A 12 -16.02 -6.37 -9.83
C ILE A 12 -14.99 -6.03 -8.75
N ILE A 13 -14.35 -7.04 -8.14
CA ILE A 13 -13.28 -6.83 -7.15
C ILE A 13 -12.11 -6.09 -7.80
N ASP A 14 -11.60 -6.59 -8.92
CA ASP A 14 -10.48 -5.97 -9.64
C ASP A 14 -10.80 -4.53 -10.06
N ALA A 15 -12.03 -4.26 -10.51
CA ALA A 15 -12.46 -2.90 -10.83
C ALA A 15 -12.50 -2.00 -9.59
N GLY A 16 -12.99 -2.53 -8.45
CA GLY A 16 -13.04 -1.83 -7.17
C GLY A 16 -11.65 -1.48 -6.64
N ASP A 17 -10.72 -2.42 -6.68
CA ASP A 17 -9.34 -2.22 -6.24
C ASP A 17 -8.62 -1.21 -7.14
N ASN A 18 -8.76 -1.32 -8.46
CA ASN A 18 -8.18 -0.34 -9.38
C ASN A 18 -8.73 1.07 -9.15
N ALA A 19 -10.04 1.20 -8.90
CA ALA A 19 -10.64 2.50 -8.59
C ALA A 19 -10.11 3.08 -7.26
N TYR A 20 -9.90 2.24 -6.24
CA TYR A 20 -9.28 2.65 -4.99
C TYR A 20 -7.83 3.11 -5.19
N ILE A 21 -7.02 2.32 -5.91
CA ILE A 21 -5.62 2.65 -6.21
C ILE A 21 -5.52 3.95 -7.00
N GLU A 22 -6.38 4.14 -8.01
CA GLU A 22 -6.40 5.37 -8.80
C GLU A 22 -6.75 6.58 -7.94
N LYS A 23 -7.72 6.46 -7.03
CA LYS A 23 -8.05 7.53 -6.08
C LYS A 23 -6.88 7.87 -5.16
N ILE A 24 -6.13 6.86 -4.69
CA ILE A 24 -4.94 7.08 -3.86
C ILE A 24 -3.84 7.77 -4.67
N LYS A 25 -3.55 7.30 -5.89
CA LYS A 25 -2.59 7.91 -6.81
C LYS A 25 -2.87 9.39 -7.03
N GLN A 26 -4.11 9.73 -7.39
CA GLN A 26 -4.53 11.12 -7.60
C GLN A 26 -4.40 11.97 -6.32
N CYS A 27 -4.71 11.40 -5.15
CA CYS A 27 -4.54 12.08 -3.87
C CYS A 27 -3.07 12.32 -3.49
N ILE A 28 -2.15 11.43 -3.91
CA ILE A 28 -0.71 11.59 -3.70
C ILE A 28 -0.19 12.68 -4.64
N LEU A 29 -0.45 12.56 -5.95
CA LEU A 29 0.02 13.51 -6.95
C LEU A 29 -0.50 14.93 -6.70
N SER A 30 -1.77 15.09 -6.28
CA SER A 30 -2.32 16.42 -6.00
C SER A 30 -1.73 17.12 -4.77
N LYS A 31 -1.17 16.38 -3.81
CA LYS A 31 -0.73 16.94 -2.52
C LYS A 31 0.78 16.90 -2.29
N HIS A 32 1.44 15.94 -2.92
CA HIS A 32 2.82 15.54 -2.62
C HIS A 32 3.57 15.11 -3.89
N ALA A 33 3.23 15.66 -5.06
CA ALA A 33 3.91 15.32 -6.33
C ALA A 33 5.43 15.48 -6.25
N ASP A 34 5.90 16.47 -5.49
CA ASP A 34 7.31 16.76 -5.24
C ASP A 34 8.04 15.66 -4.46
N LEU A 35 7.30 14.86 -3.69
CA LEU A 35 7.84 13.75 -2.89
C LEU A 35 7.76 12.41 -3.61
N VAL A 36 7.04 12.33 -4.73
CA VAL A 36 6.94 11.10 -5.52
C VAL A 36 8.24 10.91 -6.29
N VAL A 37 8.78 9.70 -6.26
CA VAL A 37 9.94 9.36 -7.10
C VAL A 37 9.61 9.65 -8.55
N HIS A 38 10.45 10.40 -9.26
CA HIS A 38 10.22 10.76 -10.65
C HIS A 38 10.18 9.51 -11.54
N GLU A 39 8.96 9.07 -11.87
CA GLU A 39 8.66 7.98 -12.79
C GLU A 39 7.40 8.30 -13.59
N ASP A 40 7.15 7.53 -14.65
CA ASP A 40 5.89 7.62 -15.41
C ASP A 40 4.70 7.19 -14.53
N GLU A 41 3.56 7.88 -14.68
CA GLU A 41 2.35 7.59 -13.89
C GLU A 41 1.88 6.13 -14.00
N LYS A 42 2.10 5.46 -15.14
CA LYS A 42 1.76 4.04 -15.31
C LYS A 42 2.61 3.16 -14.43
N ASN A 43 3.89 3.49 -14.25
CA ASN A 43 4.79 2.75 -13.36
C ASN A 43 4.37 2.96 -11.90
N LEU A 44 4.07 4.20 -11.50
CA LEU A 44 3.54 4.48 -10.16
C LEU A 44 2.26 3.69 -9.90
N HIS A 45 1.29 3.73 -10.82
CA HIS A 45 0.04 2.98 -10.66
C HIS A 45 0.30 1.47 -10.53
N LYS A 46 1.21 0.91 -11.34
CA LYS A 46 1.60 -0.50 -11.27
C LYS A 46 2.18 -0.85 -9.90
N ARG A 47 3.16 -0.09 -9.39
CA ARG A 47 3.77 -0.34 -8.08
C ARG A 47 2.77 -0.23 -6.94
N LEU A 48 1.87 0.76 -6.98
CA LEU A 48 0.81 0.90 -5.99
C LEU A 48 -0.17 -0.28 -6.02
N ARG A 49 -0.47 -0.82 -7.21
CA ARG A 49 -1.32 -2.00 -7.36
C ARG A 49 -0.67 -3.26 -6.81
N GLU A 50 0.61 -3.48 -7.12
CA GLU A 50 1.38 -4.62 -6.61
C GLU A 50 1.47 -4.56 -5.07
N ALA A 51 1.82 -3.39 -4.52
CA ALA A 51 1.85 -3.18 -3.08
C ALA A 51 0.47 -3.38 -2.42
N TYR A 52 -0.61 -2.89 -3.03
CA TYR A 52 -1.96 -3.07 -2.51
C TYR A 52 -2.35 -4.55 -2.46
N ARG A 53 -2.13 -5.30 -3.55
CA ARG A 53 -2.42 -6.74 -3.60
C ARG A 53 -1.64 -7.52 -2.56
N TYR A 54 -0.35 -7.24 -2.40
CA TYR A 54 0.46 -7.85 -1.33
C TYR A 54 -0.16 -7.63 0.06
N LEU A 55 -0.63 -6.43 0.36
CA LEU A 55 -1.24 -6.15 1.66
C LEU A 55 -2.57 -6.90 1.86
N ILE A 56 -3.42 -6.95 0.84
CA ILE A 56 -4.76 -7.55 0.95
C ILE A 56 -4.72 -9.08 0.83
N ASP A 57 -4.09 -9.58 -0.22
CA ASP A 57 -4.15 -10.98 -0.63
C ASP A 57 -3.15 -11.82 0.17
N ASP A 58 -1.92 -11.33 0.35
CA ASP A 58 -0.86 -12.09 1.01
C ASP A 58 -0.85 -11.87 2.54
N LEU A 59 -1.06 -10.63 2.99
CA LEU A 59 -0.97 -10.27 4.41
C LEU A 59 -2.33 -10.08 5.12
N GLY A 60 -3.44 -10.08 4.37
CA GLY A 60 -4.78 -10.00 4.95
C GLY A 60 -5.12 -8.68 5.64
N PHE A 61 -4.50 -7.56 5.25
CA PHE A 61 -4.77 -6.24 5.81
C PHE A 61 -6.24 -5.83 5.61
N ARG A 62 -6.82 -5.21 6.63
CA ARG A 62 -8.20 -4.68 6.65
C ARG A 62 -8.24 -3.21 7.04
N ASN A 63 -7.22 -2.70 7.72
CA ASN A 63 -7.14 -1.35 8.20
C ASN A 63 -6.77 -0.38 7.07
N LYS A 64 -7.80 0.28 6.54
CA LYS A 64 -7.67 1.26 5.44
C LYS A 64 -6.66 2.38 5.70
N LYS A 65 -6.44 2.78 6.96
CA LYS A 65 -5.44 3.82 7.29
C LYS A 65 -4.02 3.32 7.10
N LEU A 66 -3.76 2.07 7.50
CA LEU A 66 -2.45 1.43 7.35
C LEU A 66 -2.16 1.09 5.88
N ILE A 67 -3.14 0.55 5.17
CA ILE A 67 -3.02 0.31 3.73
C ILE A 67 -2.66 1.62 3.02
N LYS A 68 -3.39 2.70 3.31
CA LYS A 68 -3.10 4.01 2.74
C LYS A 68 -1.70 4.51 3.10
N SER A 69 -1.26 4.40 4.35
CA SER A 69 0.09 4.87 4.72
C SER A 69 1.19 4.05 4.04
N TYR A 70 0.99 2.75 3.87
CA TYR A 70 1.93 1.89 3.15
C TYR A 70 2.04 2.31 1.69
N LEU A 71 0.90 2.54 1.01
CA LEU A 71 0.88 3.02 -0.36
C LEU A 71 1.56 4.39 -0.54
N TYR A 72 1.45 5.28 0.46
CA TYR A 72 2.19 6.55 0.45
C TYR A 72 3.70 6.33 0.54
N LEU A 73 4.18 5.45 1.45
CA LEU A 73 5.60 5.12 1.55
C LEU A 73 6.13 4.49 0.26
N THR A 74 5.36 3.60 -0.37
CA THR A 74 5.69 3.04 -1.69
C THR A 74 5.78 4.11 -2.77
N ALA A 75 4.89 5.10 -2.77
CA ALA A 75 4.96 6.20 -3.74
C ALA A 75 6.21 7.07 -3.56
N PHE A 76 6.58 7.37 -2.31
CA PHE A 76 7.70 8.26 -1.99
C PHE A 76 9.07 7.57 -2.02
N ASN A 77 9.12 6.25 -1.94
CA ASN A 77 10.35 5.48 -1.99
C ASN A 77 10.19 4.28 -2.93
N LEU A 78 10.93 4.32 -4.03
CA LEU A 78 10.85 3.34 -5.12
C LEU A 78 11.02 1.90 -4.62
N ASN A 79 11.92 1.70 -3.66
CA ASN A 79 12.33 0.39 -3.20
C ASN A 79 11.62 -0.03 -1.90
N PHE A 80 10.72 0.80 -1.35
CA PHE A 80 10.11 0.51 -0.04
C PHE A 80 9.34 -0.82 -0.02
N HIS A 81 8.53 -1.06 -1.05
CA HIS A 81 7.76 -2.30 -1.15
C HIS A 81 8.65 -3.52 -1.36
N ASP A 82 9.72 -3.38 -2.14
CA ASP A 82 10.62 -4.48 -2.51
C ASP A 82 11.77 -4.72 -1.52
N ALA A 83 11.91 -3.85 -0.51
CA ALA A 83 12.93 -3.97 0.52
C ALA A 83 12.74 -5.28 1.32
N PRO A 84 13.72 -6.21 1.30
CA PRO A 84 13.62 -7.46 2.03
C PRO A 84 13.40 -7.25 3.53
N GLU A 85 13.97 -6.20 4.12
CA GLU A 85 13.80 -5.86 5.53
C GLU A 85 12.36 -5.51 5.87
N ILE A 86 11.64 -4.82 4.97
CA ILE A 86 10.24 -4.49 5.15
C ILE A 86 9.38 -5.75 5.05
N LYS A 87 9.57 -6.56 3.99
CA LYS A 87 8.82 -7.82 3.82
C LYS A 87 9.04 -8.77 4.99
N ASN A 88 10.30 -9.01 5.35
CA ASN A 88 10.66 -9.86 6.50
C ASN A 88 10.00 -9.35 7.79
N ALA A 89 10.03 -8.05 8.06
CA ALA A 89 9.44 -7.49 9.28
C ALA A 89 7.90 -7.68 9.34
N LEU A 90 7.22 -7.70 8.20
CA LEU A 90 5.77 -7.92 8.11
C LEU A 90 5.37 -9.39 8.08
N GLU A 91 6.28 -10.29 7.69
CA GLU A 91 6.01 -11.73 7.56
C GLU A 91 6.48 -12.55 8.76
N THR A 92 7.32 -11.99 9.64
CA THR A 92 7.94 -12.72 10.77
C THR A 92 6.96 -13.08 11.90
N GLY A 93 5.75 -12.52 11.91
CA GLY A 93 4.83 -12.62 13.05
C GLY A 93 3.41 -12.93 12.65
N GLU A 94 2.58 -13.23 13.65
CA GLU A 94 1.19 -13.66 13.42
C GLU A 94 0.26 -12.53 12.98
N ASN A 95 0.68 -11.27 13.12
CA ASN A 95 -0.14 -10.10 12.83
C ASN A 95 0.64 -9.03 12.04
N PRO A 96 0.65 -9.12 10.70
CA PRO A 96 1.33 -8.17 9.82
C PRO A 96 0.89 -6.71 10.02
N GLU A 97 -0.40 -6.46 10.31
CA GLU A 97 -0.88 -5.10 10.58
C GLU A 97 -0.29 -4.52 11.86
N GLN A 98 -0.20 -5.33 12.92
CA GLN A 98 0.38 -4.89 14.18
C GLN A 98 1.87 -4.64 14.02
N GLN A 99 2.58 -5.51 13.30
CA GLN A 99 3.99 -5.31 12.97
C GLN A 99 4.21 -4.00 12.21
N TYR A 100 3.36 -3.72 11.21
CA TYR A 100 3.45 -2.46 10.48
C TYR A 100 3.18 -1.23 11.37
N LYS A 101 2.18 -1.30 12.26
CA LYS A 101 1.96 -0.22 13.25
C LYS A 101 3.18 0.01 14.13
N ASP A 102 3.83 -1.06 14.56
CA ASP A 102 5.00 -0.98 15.43
C ASP A 102 6.19 -0.35 14.68
N ILE A 103 6.41 -0.70 13.41
CA ILE A 103 7.38 -0.04 12.53
C ILE A 103 7.12 1.47 12.45
N LEU A 104 5.87 1.87 12.19
CA LEU A 104 5.50 3.30 12.11
C LEU A 104 5.75 4.02 13.43
N ARG A 105 5.41 3.38 14.57
CA ARG A 105 5.59 3.95 15.91
C ARG A 105 7.08 4.10 16.27
N ILE A 106 7.90 3.11 15.96
CA ILE A 106 9.35 3.16 16.17
C ILE A 106 9.94 4.29 15.34
N THR A 107 9.55 4.40 14.07
CA THR A 107 10.03 5.45 13.16
C THR A 107 9.67 6.85 13.67
N ASP A 108 8.42 7.08 14.08
CA ASP A 108 7.97 8.34 14.66
C ASP A 108 8.75 8.72 15.92
N ASN A 109 8.99 7.75 16.82
CA ASN A 109 9.79 7.97 18.02
C ASN A 109 11.26 8.32 17.70
N LEU A 110 11.86 7.69 16.69
CA LEU A 110 13.23 8.00 16.26
C LEU A 110 13.34 9.41 15.69
N LEU A 111 12.36 9.83 14.88
CA LEU A 111 12.29 11.19 14.34
C LEU A 111 12.15 12.24 15.45
N LYS A 112 11.29 11.99 16.45
CA LYS A 112 11.09 12.88 17.61
C LYS A 112 12.31 13.02 18.51
N ARG A 113 13.23 12.06 18.51
CA ARG A 113 14.49 12.13 19.28
C ARG A 113 15.62 12.85 18.54
N ARG A 114 15.50 13.00 17.22
CA ARG A 114 16.48 13.69 16.37
C ARG A 114 16.24 15.21 16.29
N ASN A 115 15.01 15.64 16.55
CA ASN A 115 14.60 17.04 16.66
C ASN A 115 14.52 17.46 18.12
#